data_AF-A0A2M8E498-F1
#
_entry.id   AF-A0A2M8E498-F1
#
_cell.length_a   1.000
_cell.length_b   1.000
_cell.length_c   1.000
_cell.angle_alpha   90.00
_cell.angle_beta   90.00
_cell.angle_gamma   90.00
#
_symmetry.space_group_name_H-M   'P 1'
#
loop_
_entity.id
_entity.type
_entity.pdbx_description
1 polymer ?
#
loop_
_entity_poly.entity_id
_entity_poly.type
_entity_poly.pdbx_seq_one_letter_code
_entity_poly.pdbx_strand_id
1 'polypeptide(L)'
;MSKTKNGESDKPDKSDKLGKSAYYDLLAPLQHELNDVARWLQHTGKRLAVVIEGRDTAGKGGVISALTETLNPRQCRAVALAKPSERETTQWYFQRYVPHLPAAGEIVLFDRSWYNRAGVEAVMGFCTPAQTQAFLKQAPAFEELLVDDGILLFKYWLTVDQDKQEERFAERLADPLKRWKLSPIDLQ
;
A
#
# COMPACT_ATOMS: atom_id res chain seq x y z
N MET A 1 26.28 1.27 -51.23
CA MET A 1 26.58 0.13 -50.34
C MET A 1 27.12 0.68 -49.04
N SER A 2 26.66 0.12 -47.91
CA SER A 2 27.15 0.33 -46.54
C SER A 2 26.82 1.67 -45.89
N LYS A 3 26.30 1.77 -44.67
CA LYS A 3 25.48 0.92 -43.78
C LYS A 3 25.11 1.89 -42.66
N THR A 4 23.82 2.16 -42.48
CA THR A 4 23.27 2.99 -41.42
C THR A 4 23.63 2.36 -40.07
N LYS A 5 24.30 3.10 -39.17
CA LYS A 5 24.52 2.66 -37.79
C LYS A 5 23.17 2.74 -37.07
N ASN A 6 22.67 1.56 -36.72
CA ASN A 6 21.48 1.35 -35.91
C ASN A 6 21.59 2.09 -34.58
N GLY A 7 20.47 2.71 -34.18
CA GLY A 7 20.25 3.12 -32.80
C GLY A 7 20.27 1.89 -31.90
N GLU A 8 21.20 1.88 -30.96
CA GLU A 8 21.07 1.06 -29.77
C GLU A 8 19.93 1.64 -28.95
N SER A 9 18.82 0.91 -28.94
CA SER A 9 17.77 1.06 -27.95
C SER A 9 18.38 0.85 -26.56
N ASP A 10 18.33 1.86 -25.71
CA ASP A 10 18.51 1.75 -24.27
C ASP A 10 17.51 0.70 -23.74
N LYS A 11 17.97 -0.54 -23.61
CA LYS A 11 17.26 -1.56 -22.85
C LYS A 11 17.58 -1.31 -21.38
N PRO A 12 16.57 -1.21 -20.50
CA PRO A 12 16.83 -1.03 -19.08
C PRO A 12 17.63 -2.24 -18.56
N ASP A 13 18.71 -1.92 -17.85
CA ASP A 13 19.71 -2.87 -17.39
C ASP A 13 19.10 -3.91 -16.41
N LYS A 14 19.44 -5.18 -16.62
CA LYS A 14 18.99 -6.30 -15.80
C LYS A 14 19.91 -6.42 -14.58
N SER A 15 19.62 -5.72 -13.49
CA SER A 15 19.79 -6.16 -12.07
C SER A 15 19.86 -5.03 -11.04
N ASP A 16 18.88 -4.12 -11.04
CA ASP A 16 18.80 -3.02 -10.06
C ASP A 16 18.30 -3.46 -8.66
N LYS A 17 18.66 -4.67 -8.22
CA LYS A 17 18.28 -5.20 -6.89
C LYS A 17 19.38 -4.86 -5.88
N LEU A 18 19.05 -4.07 -4.87
CA LEU A 18 19.92 -3.83 -3.73
C LEU A 18 20.31 -5.16 -3.06
N GLY A 19 21.62 -5.36 -2.85
CA GLY A 19 22.11 -6.45 -2.02
C GLY A 19 21.62 -6.30 -0.57
N LYS A 20 21.47 -7.42 0.14
CA LYS A 20 20.88 -7.42 1.49
C LYS A 20 21.61 -6.46 2.45
N SER A 21 22.95 -6.47 2.46
CA SER A 21 23.74 -5.54 3.29
C SER A 21 23.44 -4.09 2.92
N ALA A 22 23.59 -3.74 1.64
CA ALA A 22 23.34 -2.39 1.15
C ALA A 22 21.92 -1.90 1.45
N TYR A 23 20.91 -2.79 1.38
CA TYR A 23 19.55 -2.46 1.79
C TYR A 23 19.47 -2.06 3.26
N TYR A 24 20.05 -2.83 4.18
CA TYR A 24 20.03 -2.50 5.61
C TYR A 24 20.87 -1.26 5.94
N ASP A 25 21.99 -1.07 5.26
CA ASP A 25 22.84 0.12 5.40
C ASP A 25 22.08 1.39 4.99
N LEU A 26 21.23 1.31 3.95
CA LEU A 26 20.35 2.41 3.52
C LEU A 26 19.10 2.55 4.39
N LEU A 27 18.57 1.46 4.94
CA LEU A 27 17.35 1.47 5.75
C LEU A 27 17.59 2.06 7.15
N ALA A 28 18.73 1.76 7.77
CA ALA A 28 19.05 2.18 9.13
C ALA A 28 18.90 3.70 9.37
N PRO A 29 19.51 4.60 8.56
CA PRO A 29 19.32 6.04 8.76
C PRO A 29 17.86 6.47 8.55
N LEU A 30 17.14 5.86 7.61
CA LEU A 30 15.72 6.16 7.38
C LEU A 30 14.84 5.77 8.57
N GLN A 31 15.16 4.68 9.26
CA GLN A 31 14.45 4.26 10.47
C GLN A 31 14.72 5.21 11.66
N HIS A 32 15.91 5.81 11.72
CA HIS A 32 16.19 6.88 12.70
C HIS A 32 15.33 8.11 12.43
N GLU A 33 15.32 8.61 11.19
CA GLU A 33 14.47 9.74 10.79
C GLU A 33 12.98 9.46 11.01
N LEU A 34 12.54 8.22 10.75
CA LEU A 34 11.16 7.81 11.00
C LEU A 34 10.79 7.87 12.49
N ASN A 35 11.73 7.53 13.39
CA ASN A 35 11.55 7.69 14.82
C ASN A 35 11.48 9.18 15.24
N ASP A 36 12.25 10.04 14.59
CA ASP A 36 12.18 11.49 14.84
C ASP A 36 10.86 12.09 14.35
N VAL A 37 10.37 11.66 13.19
CA VAL A 37 9.01 11.99 12.72
C VAL A 37 7.97 11.53 13.75
N ALA A 38 8.08 10.31 14.26
CA ALA A 38 7.15 9.79 15.27
C ALA A 38 7.17 10.65 16.54
N ARG A 39 8.35 11.01 17.07
CA ARG A 39 8.46 11.92 18.22
C ARG A 39 7.84 13.28 17.92
N TRP A 40 8.13 13.84 16.75
CA TRP A 40 7.56 15.11 16.31
C TRP A 40 6.03 15.10 16.24
N LEU A 41 5.43 14.02 15.70
CA LEU A 41 3.97 13.84 15.69
C LEU A 41 3.38 13.85 17.11
N GLN A 42 4.01 13.16 18.06
CA GLN A 42 3.58 13.16 19.47
C GLN A 42 3.66 14.55 20.09
N HIS A 43 4.77 15.26 19.87
CA HIS A 43 4.97 16.59 20.45
C HIS A 43 4.03 17.65 19.86
N THR A 44 3.72 17.55 18.57
CA THR A 44 2.88 18.54 17.86
C THR A 44 1.40 18.18 17.83
N GLY A 45 1.03 16.94 18.17
CA GLY A 45 -0.32 16.42 18.01
C GLY A 45 -0.73 16.21 16.54
N LYS A 46 0.19 16.35 15.58
CA LYS A 46 -0.07 16.05 14.16
C LYS A 46 -0.37 14.56 13.99
N ARG A 47 -1.09 14.24 12.90
CA ARG A 47 -1.70 12.93 12.66
C ARG A 47 -1.27 12.44 11.30
N LEU A 48 -0.85 11.18 11.19
CA LEU A 48 -0.31 10.62 9.95
C LEU A 48 -1.14 9.41 9.51
N ALA A 49 -1.64 9.46 8.28
CA ALA A 49 -2.26 8.33 7.60
C ALA A 49 -1.46 8.00 6.32
N VAL A 50 -1.06 6.74 6.17
CA VAL A 50 -0.35 6.25 4.99
C VAL A 50 -1.15 5.13 4.33
N VAL A 51 -1.58 5.35 3.11
CA VAL A 51 -2.28 4.38 2.27
C VAL A 51 -1.26 3.66 1.39
N ILE A 52 -1.22 2.33 1.50
CA ILE A 52 -0.30 1.49 0.74
C ILE A 52 -1.14 0.56 -0.14
N GLU A 53 -1.21 0.93 -1.42
CA GLU A 53 -1.88 0.19 -2.49
C GLU A 53 -0.86 -0.43 -3.45
N GLY A 54 -1.35 -1.26 -4.37
CA GLY A 54 -0.53 -1.86 -5.41
C GLY A 54 -1.01 -3.24 -5.79
N ARG A 55 -0.42 -3.77 -6.86
CA ARG A 55 -0.72 -5.12 -7.37
C ARG A 55 -0.49 -6.18 -6.29
N ASP A 56 -1.15 -7.32 -6.45
CA ASP A 56 -0.80 -8.48 -5.65
C ASP A 56 0.65 -8.88 -5.90
N THR A 57 1.29 -9.34 -4.84
CA THR A 57 2.73 -9.60 -4.76
C THR A 57 3.68 -8.40 -4.85
N ALA A 58 3.20 -7.16 -5.01
CA ALA A 58 4.07 -5.98 -5.16
C ALA A 58 4.96 -5.65 -3.94
N GLY A 59 4.60 -6.12 -2.74
CA GLY A 59 5.44 -5.98 -1.54
C GLY A 59 4.87 -5.11 -0.42
N LYS A 60 3.57 -4.77 -0.47
CA LYS A 60 2.85 -3.93 0.52
C LYS A 60 3.18 -4.29 1.98
N GLY A 61 2.97 -5.55 2.36
CA GLY A 61 3.26 -6.01 3.73
C GLY A 61 4.74 -5.92 4.13
N GLY A 62 5.67 -6.02 3.17
CA GLY A 62 7.10 -5.82 3.43
C GLY A 62 7.42 -4.37 3.77
N VAL A 63 6.84 -3.42 3.03
CA VAL A 63 6.94 -1.99 3.31
C VAL A 63 6.37 -1.66 4.68
N ILE A 64 5.17 -2.18 5.01
CA ILE A 64 4.56 -1.99 6.33
C ILE A 64 5.46 -2.54 7.43
N SER A 65 5.98 -3.75 7.25
CA SER A 65 6.90 -4.35 8.21
C SER A 65 8.13 -3.46 8.45
N ALA A 66 8.78 -2.97 7.39
CA ALA A 66 9.96 -2.13 7.48
C ALA A 66 9.69 -0.79 8.21
N LEU A 67 8.50 -0.22 8.03
CA LEU A 67 8.07 1.00 8.74
C LEU A 67 7.78 0.71 10.22
N THR A 68 7.06 -0.37 10.53
CA THR A 68 6.62 -0.66 11.90
C THR A 68 7.72 -1.23 12.80
N GLU A 69 8.76 -1.84 12.23
CA GLU A 69 9.80 -2.59 12.96
C GLU A 69 10.48 -1.78 14.08
N THR A 70 10.67 -0.48 13.88
CA THR A 70 11.39 0.39 14.83
C THR A 70 10.49 1.42 15.52
N LEU A 71 9.19 1.44 15.22
CA LEU A 71 8.24 2.41 15.76
C LEU A 71 7.56 1.88 17.03
N ASN A 72 7.19 2.78 17.94
CA ASN A 72 6.44 2.43 19.13
C ASN A 72 5.04 1.87 18.73
N PRO A 73 4.68 0.62 19.11
CA PRO A 73 3.42 0.01 18.72
C PRO A 73 2.17 0.69 19.33
N ARG A 74 2.34 1.54 20.36
CA ARG A 74 1.25 2.38 20.89
C ARG A 74 0.96 3.60 20.02
N GLN A 75 1.91 3.96 19.16
CA GLN A 75 1.82 5.12 18.30
C GLN A 75 1.54 4.75 16.84
N CYS A 76 2.13 3.66 16.37
CA CYS A 76 1.98 3.19 15.00
C CYS A 76 1.18 1.89 14.95
N ARG A 77 0.14 1.85 14.12
CA ARG A 77 -0.65 0.63 13.86
C ARG A 77 -0.92 0.44 12.38
N ALA A 78 -0.95 -0.83 11.96
CA ALA A 78 -1.40 -1.23 10.65
C ALA A 78 -2.90 -1.59 10.67
N VAL A 79 -3.62 -1.22 9.62
CA VAL A 79 -5.04 -1.52 9.42
C VAL A 79 -5.14 -2.35 8.15
N ALA A 80 -5.56 -3.61 8.31
CA ALA A 80 -5.78 -4.56 7.22
C ALA A 80 -7.19 -5.12 7.32
N LEU A 81 -8.18 -4.40 6.78
CA LEU A 81 -9.58 -4.79 6.87
C LEU A 81 -9.87 -5.99 5.96
N ALA A 82 -10.61 -6.97 6.49
CA ALA A 82 -11.15 -8.06 5.70
C ALA A 82 -12.30 -7.58 4.79
N LYS A 83 -12.85 -8.52 4.00
CA LYS A 83 -14.10 -8.29 3.24
C LYS A 83 -15.18 -7.68 4.15
N PRO A 84 -15.99 -6.72 3.66
CA PRO A 84 -17.05 -6.13 4.46
C PRO A 84 -18.05 -7.20 4.90
N SER A 85 -18.52 -7.10 6.13
CA SER A 85 -19.67 -7.84 6.64
C SER A 85 -20.96 -7.43 5.95
N GLU A 86 -22.01 -8.23 6.07
CA GLU A 86 -23.34 -7.91 5.52
C GLU A 86 -23.88 -6.57 6.00
N ARG A 87 -23.52 -6.15 7.22
CA ARG A 87 -23.88 -4.82 7.70
C ARG A 87 -23.06 -3.73 7.03
N GLU A 88 -21.75 -3.90 6.94
CA GLU A 88 -20.86 -2.91 6.30
C GLU A 88 -21.16 -2.71 4.82
N THR A 89 -21.69 -3.70 4.10
CA THR A 89 -22.11 -3.54 2.70
C THR A 89 -23.33 -2.63 2.53
N THR A 90 -24.15 -2.48 3.58
CA THR A 90 -25.31 -1.57 3.60
C THR A 90 -24.99 -0.16 4.10
N GLN A 91 -23.77 0.04 4.61
CA GLN A 91 -23.31 1.33 5.12
C GLN A 91 -22.79 2.23 3.99
N TRP A 92 -22.59 3.50 4.33
CA TRP A 92 -21.77 4.35 3.47
C TRP A 92 -20.36 3.76 3.36
N TYR A 93 -19.80 3.74 2.14
CA TYR A 93 -18.57 2.98 1.85
C TYR A 93 -17.37 3.39 2.72
N PHE A 94 -17.20 4.68 3.00
CA PHE A 94 -16.10 5.18 3.83
C PHE A 94 -16.31 4.94 5.33
N GLN A 95 -17.55 4.64 5.76
CA GLN A 95 -17.91 4.52 7.18
C GLN A 95 -17.07 3.48 7.91
N ARG A 96 -16.69 2.38 7.26
CA ARG A 96 -15.85 1.36 7.88
C ARG A 96 -14.39 1.76 8.06
N TYR A 97 -13.90 2.74 7.28
CA TYR A 97 -12.52 3.21 7.35
C TYR A 97 -12.34 4.35 8.37
N VAL A 98 -13.38 5.18 8.55
CA VAL A 98 -13.38 6.34 9.48
C VAL A 98 -12.98 5.96 10.92
N PRO A 99 -13.47 4.87 11.53
CA PRO A 99 -13.05 4.46 12.88
C PRO A 99 -11.55 4.16 13.03
N HIS A 100 -10.85 3.99 11.91
CA HIS A 100 -9.43 3.67 11.89
C HIS A 100 -8.53 4.87 11.61
N LEU A 101 -9.07 6.07 11.41
CA LEU A 101 -8.27 7.29 11.21
C LEU A 101 -7.41 7.59 12.45
N PRO A 102 -6.25 8.27 12.29
CA PRO A 102 -5.35 8.58 13.39
C PRO A 102 -5.91 9.65 14.34
N ALA A 103 -5.71 9.45 15.64
CA ALA A 103 -5.78 10.49 16.66
C ALA A 103 -4.44 11.24 16.80
N ALA A 104 -4.39 12.28 17.63
CA ALA A 104 -3.21 13.13 17.82
C ALA A 104 -1.94 12.31 18.11
N GLY A 105 -0.89 12.55 17.32
CA GLY A 105 0.39 11.85 17.44
C GLY A 105 0.42 10.44 16.85
N GLU A 106 -0.70 9.90 16.37
CA GLU A 106 -0.76 8.55 15.81
C GLU A 106 -0.29 8.46 14.36
N ILE A 107 0.22 7.29 14.01
CA ILE A 107 0.57 6.87 12.66
C ILE A 107 -0.30 5.66 12.31
N VAL A 108 -1.12 5.78 11.27
CA VAL A 108 -1.95 4.68 10.76
C VAL A 108 -1.50 4.29 9.37
N LEU A 109 -1.10 3.03 9.21
CA LEU A 109 -0.73 2.44 7.93
C LEU A 109 -1.89 1.57 7.42
N PHE A 110 -2.46 1.91 6.27
CA PHE A 110 -3.53 1.14 5.64
C PHE A 110 -2.92 0.14 4.64
N ASP A 111 -2.99 -1.16 4.96
CA ASP A 111 -2.68 -2.26 4.03
C ASP A 111 -3.91 -2.53 3.16
N ARG A 112 -3.91 -1.91 1.97
CA ARG A 112 -5.14 -1.58 1.24
C ARG A 112 -6.04 -0.63 2.03
N SER A 113 -6.95 0.03 1.32
CA SER A 113 -7.74 1.13 1.86
C SER A 113 -9.11 1.22 1.18
N TRP A 114 -9.76 2.38 1.29
CA TRP A 114 -10.93 2.71 0.50
C TRP A 114 -10.69 2.60 -1.02
N TYR A 115 -9.44 2.61 -1.50
CA TYR A 115 -9.13 2.34 -2.91
C TYR A 115 -9.42 0.91 -3.38
N ASN A 116 -9.78 -0.02 -2.49
CA ASN A 116 -10.33 -1.32 -2.89
C ASN A 116 -11.47 -1.19 -3.91
N ARG A 117 -12.33 -0.16 -3.80
CA ARG A 117 -13.43 0.09 -4.74
C ARG A 117 -13.00 0.43 -6.16
N ALA A 118 -11.85 1.10 -6.32
CA ALA A 118 -11.29 1.42 -7.63
C ALA A 118 -10.36 0.34 -8.19
N GLY A 119 -10.00 -0.66 -7.37
CA GLY A 119 -9.14 -1.78 -7.77
C GLY A 119 -9.90 -3.10 -7.77
N VAL A 120 -9.67 -3.90 -6.73
CA VAL A 120 -10.15 -5.28 -6.65
C VAL A 120 -11.66 -5.39 -6.77
N GLU A 121 -12.45 -4.50 -6.16
CA GLU A 121 -13.91 -4.62 -6.23
C GLU A 121 -14.44 -4.36 -7.65
N ALA A 122 -13.82 -3.48 -8.42
CA ALA A 122 -14.22 -3.19 -9.79
C ALA A 122 -13.84 -4.34 -10.74
N VAL A 123 -12.61 -4.85 -10.62
CA VAL A 123 -12.10 -5.94 -11.47
C VAL A 123 -12.84 -7.25 -11.20
N MET A 124 -13.15 -7.55 -9.94
CA MET A 124 -13.80 -8.80 -9.55
C MET A 124 -15.34 -8.74 -9.54
N GLY A 125 -15.93 -7.57 -9.85
CA GLY A 125 -17.39 -7.40 -9.84
C GLY A 125 -18.02 -7.41 -8.44
N PHE A 126 -17.26 -7.05 -7.39
CA PHE A 126 -17.78 -6.91 -6.02
C PHE A 126 -18.50 -5.56 -5.79
N CYS A 127 -18.46 -4.67 -6.76
CA CYS A 127 -19.23 -3.44 -6.78
C CYS A 127 -19.82 -3.20 -8.18
N THR A 128 -20.89 -2.41 -8.25
CA THR A 128 -21.47 -2.01 -9.54
C THR A 128 -20.63 -0.91 -10.19
N PRO A 129 -20.66 -0.76 -11.53
CA PRO A 129 -19.98 0.35 -12.20
C PRO A 129 -20.39 1.72 -11.66
N ALA A 130 -21.67 1.88 -11.27
CA ALA A 130 -22.17 3.09 -10.64
C ALA A 130 -21.52 3.36 -9.26
N GLN A 131 -21.29 2.33 -8.45
CA GLN A 131 -20.58 2.46 -7.18
C GLN A 131 -19.11 2.85 -7.38
N THR A 132 -18.42 2.28 -8.37
CA THR A 132 -17.05 2.70 -8.72
C THR A 132 -17.00 4.17 -9.15
N GLN A 133 -17.92 4.61 -10.01
CA GLN A 133 -17.99 6.01 -10.45
C GLN A 133 -18.31 6.96 -9.29
N ALA A 134 -19.22 6.57 -8.40
CA ALA A 134 -19.51 7.34 -7.19
C ALA A 134 -18.28 7.43 -6.28
N PHE A 135 -17.56 6.34 -6.09
CA PHE A 135 -16.31 6.32 -5.31
C PHE A 135 -15.25 7.25 -5.89
N LEU A 136 -15.01 7.20 -7.21
CA LEU A 136 -14.00 8.06 -7.85
C LEU A 136 -14.30 9.56 -7.70
N LYS A 137 -15.58 9.93 -7.53
CA LYS A 137 -15.99 11.30 -7.20
C LYS A 137 -15.87 11.61 -5.71
N GLN A 138 -16.21 10.66 -4.85
CA GLN A 138 -16.24 10.85 -3.39
C GLN A 138 -14.85 10.78 -2.74
N ALA A 139 -13.93 9.96 -3.25
CA ALA A 139 -12.62 9.76 -2.62
C ALA A 139 -11.81 11.06 -2.50
N PRO A 140 -11.69 11.91 -3.54
CA PRO A 140 -11.01 13.19 -3.39
C PRO A 140 -11.67 14.09 -2.34
N ALA A 141 -13.01 14.18 -2.33
CA ALA A 141 -13.75 15.00 -1.36
C ALA A 141 -13.60 14.46 0.07
N PHE A 142 -13.59 13.14 0.25
CA PHE A 142 -13.33 12.51 1.55
C PHE A 142 -11.92 12.85 2.04
N GLU A 143 -10.92 12.75 1.18
CA GLU A 143 -9.52 13.01 1.52
C GLU A 143 -9.23 14.50 1.76
N GLU A 144 -9.91 15.39 1.05
CA GLU A 144 -9.87 16.84 1.27
C GLU A 144 -10.29 17.16 2.71
N LEU A 145 -11.40 16.58 3.19
CA LEU A 145 -11.83 16.73 4.59
C LEU A 145 -10.77 16.27 5.60
N LEU A 146 -10.02 15.20 5.30
CA LEU A 146 -8.96 14.71 6.18
C LEU A 146 -7.78 15.68 6.23
N VAL A 147 -7.35 16.17 5.07
CA VAL A 147 -6.21 17.07 4.95
C VAL A 147 -6.53 18.45 5.51
N ASP A 148 -7.74 18.97 5.28
CA ASP A 148 -8.21 20.24 5.83
C ASP A 148 -8.28 20.21 7.37
N ASP A 149 -8.67 19.07 7.95
CA ASP A 149 -8.61 18.84 9.39
C ASP A 149 -7.16 18.71 9.92
N GLY A 150 -6.18 18.53 9.03
CA GLY A 150 -4.75 18.50 9.35
C GLY A 150 -4.15 17.10 9.49
N ILE A 151 -4.81 16.06 8.95
CA ILE A 151 -4.20 14.74 8.78
C ILE A 151 -3.20 14.81 7.62
N LEU A 152 -1.96 14.41 7.88
CA LEU A 152 -0.96 14.19 6.85
C LEU A 152 -1.29 12.89 6.13
N LEU A 153 -1.79 12.98 4.89
CA LEU A 153 -2.19 11.83 4.09
C LEU A 153 -1.17 11.54 2.99
N PHE A 154 -0.54 10.37 3.06
CA PHE A 154 0.35 9.87 2.01
C PHE A 154 -0.25 8.65 1.33
N LYS A 155 -0.14 8.57 0.00
CA LYS A 155 -0.73 7.48 -0.80
C LYS A 155 0.33 6.92 -1.73
N TYR A 156 0.65 5.64 -1.56
CA TYR A 156 1.65 4.94 -2.36
C TYR A 156 1.01 3.81 -3.16
N TRP A 157 1.37 3.71 -4.44
CA TRP A 157 1.00 2.59 -5.29
C TRP A 157 2.26 1.81 -5.68
N LEU A 158 2.39 0.59 -5.18
CA LEU A 158 3.53 -0.28 -5.50
C LEU A 158 3.27 -1.01 -6.82
N THR A 159 4.13 -0.76 -7.80
CA THR A 159 4.13 -1.45 -9.09
C THR A 159 5.05 -2.67 -9.06
N VAL A 160 4.69 -3.66 -9.85
CA VAL A 160 5.51 -4.84 -10.13
C VAL A 160 5.26 -5.25 -11.57
N ASP A 161 6.32 -5.64 -12.27
CA ASP A 161 6.22 -6.17 -13.63
C ASP A 161 5.50 -7.52 -13.63
N GLN A 162 4.79 -7.83 -14.71
CA GLN A 162 4.01 -9.07 -14.84
C GLN A 162 4.87 -10.32 -14.58
N ASP A 163 6.03 -10.42 -15.22
CA ASP A 163 6.96 -11.54 -15.04
C ASP A 163 7.38 -11.71 -13.58
N LYS A 164 7.59 -10.60 -12.85
CA LYS A 164 7.93 -10.62 -11.43
C LYS A 164 6.74 -10.96 -10.54
N GLN A 165 5.54 -10.59 -10.97
CA GLN A 165 4.32 -10.97 -10.27
C GLN A 165 4.13 -12.49 -10.30
N GLU A 166 4.29 -13.10 -11.47
CA GLU A 166 4.17 -14.54 -11.70
C GLU A 166 5.27 -15.34 -10.98
N GLU A 167 6.52 -14.88 -11.05
CA GLU A 167 7.64 -15.45 -10.29
C GLU A 167 7.30 -15.52 -8.79
N ARG A 168 6.80 -14.40 -8.23
CA ARG A 168 6.42 -14.33 -6.81
C ARG A 168 5.20 -15.19 -6.48
N PHE A 169 4.27 -15.41 -7.41
CA PHE A 169 3.16 -16.35 -7.20
C PHE A 169 3.65 -17.79 -7.14
N ALA A 170 4.52 -18.20 -8.07
CA ALA A 170 5.11 -19.53 -8.07
C ALA A 170 5.93 -19.79 -6.79
N GLU A 171 6.73 -18.83 -6.34
CA GLU A 171 7.47 -18.90 -5.07
C GLU A 171 6.55 -19.10 -3.86
N ARG A 172 5.44 -18.35 -3.79
CA ARG A 172 4.46 -18.46 -2.69
C ARG A 172 3.73 -19.79 -2.69
N LEU A 173 3.46 -20.36 -3.86
CA LEU A 173 2.82 -21.68 -3.98
C LEU A 173 3.76 -22.78 -3.49
N ALA A 174 5.05 -22.68 -3.85
CA ALA A 174 6.08 -23.61 -3.44
C ALA A 174 6.37 -23.55 -1.93
N ASP A 175 6.36 -22.35 -1.33
CA ASP A 175 6.68 -22.12 0.10
C ASP A 175 5.45 -22.29 1.01
N PRO A 176 5.37 -23.36 1.85
CA PRO A 176 4.23 -23.60 2.73
C PRO A 176 3.92 -22.45 3.69
N LEU A 177 4.94 -21.67 4.10
CA LEU A 177 4.78 -20.53 5.01
C LEU A 177 4.19 -19.29 4.33
N LYS A 178 4.11 -19.29 3.00
CA LYS A 178 3.59 -18.16 2.20
C LYS A 178 2.31 -18.49 1.42
N ARG A 179 1.86 -19.75 1.40
CA ARG A 179 0.64 -20.17 0.68
C ARG A 179 -0.61 -19.40 1.10
N TRP A 180 -0.71 -19.00 2.37
CA TRP A 180 -1.82 -18.18 2.86
C TRP A 180 -1.93 -16.80 2.19
N LYS A 181 -0.87 -16.34 1.52
CA LYS A 181 -0.83 -15.07 0.76
C LYS A 181 -1.40 -15.20 -0.65
N LEU A 182 -1.93 -16.36 -1.02
CA LEU A 182 -2.61 -16.62 -2.29
C LEU A 182 -4.12 -16.66 -2.04
N SER A 183 -4.87 -15.90 -2.83
CA SER A 183 -6.32 -16.02 -2.89
C SER A 183 -6.73 -17.04 -3.96
N PRO A 184 -7.97 -17.57 -3.91
CA PRO A 184 -8.49 -18.42 -4.98
C PRO A 184 -8.44 -17.77 -6.37
N ILE A 185 -8.44 -16.43 -6.43
CA ILE A 185 -8.40 -15.68 -7.67
C ILE A 185 -6.97 -15.60 -8.24
N ASP A 186 -5.96 -15.63 -7.38
CA ASP A 186 -4.55 -15.65 -7.80
C ASP A 186 -4.13 -17.00 -8.42
N LEU A 187 -4.98 -18.03 -8.30
CA LEU A 187 -4.72 -19.40 -8.75
C LEU A 187 -5.53 -19.81 -10.00
N GLN A 188 -6.39 -18.93 -10.52
CA GLN A 188 -7.13 -19.12 -11.77
C GLN A 188 -6.33 -18.59 -12.95
#